data_AF-A0A2K0UPH4-F1
#
_entry.id   AF-A0A2K0UPH4-F1
#
_cell.length_a   1.000
_cell.length_b   1.000
_cell.length_c   1.000
_cell.angle_alpha   90.00
_cell.angle_beta   90.00
_cell.angle_gamma   90.00
#
_symmetry.space_group_name_H-M   'P 1'
#
loop_
_entity.id
_entity.type
_entity.pdbx_description
1 polymer ?
#
loop_
_entity_poly.entity_id
_entity_poly.type
_entity_poly.pdbx_seq_one_letter_code
_entity_poly.pdbx_strand_id
1 'polypeptide(L)'
;MQSGLEYGACVSWITVLGTTTASILGLSPYNVSNEALGLIWLSPLIGGLFGTLMAGPFNDKLVLFLTRRNLGWLEPEFRLWVFIPMAFLMSGGLLLYGVGAANSLPWIGPVVGMGLVGFGLTVAAALTMAYVVDCYKEVDGEAIATVILIRNIIGCAMTFGIQPWIDSMGVQDTFILVCFLSFVITVFAGAFIIWGKKFRLLTKMAYLSIAGNSYGEN
;
A
#
# COMPACT_ATOMS: atom_id res chain seq x y z
N MET A 1 8.61 4.49 -11.15
CA MET A 1 7.75 5.62 -10.73
C MET A 1 6.37 5.17 -10.26
N GLN A 2 5.60 4.42 -11.08
CA GLN A 2 4.24 4.00 -10.71
C GLN A 2 4.16 3.11 -9.46
N SER A 3 5.02 2.10 -9.32
CA SER A 3 5.03 1.24 -8.13
C SER A 3 5.33 2.04 -6.85
N GLY A 4 6.03 3.17 -6.97
CA GLY A 4 6.23 4.11 -5.86
C GLY A 4 5.01 4.98 -5.52
N LEU A 5 4.15 5.26 -6.49
CA LEU A 5 2.87 5.95 -6.23
C LEU A 5 1.91 5.03 -5.46
N GLU A 6 1.78 3.78 -5.89
CA GLU A 6 0.93 2.78 -5.22
C GLU A 6 1.46 2.45 -3.82
N TYR A 7 2.75 2.14 -3.71
CA TYR A 7 3.35 1.88 -2.41
C TYR A 7 3.30 3.11 -1.48
N GLY A 8 3.49 4.31 -2.03
CA GLY A 8 3.30 5.56 -1.30
C GLY A 8 1.87 5.79 -0.83
N ALA A 9 0.86 5.44 -1.63
CA ALA A 9 -0.54 5.50 -1.23
C ALA A 9 -0.84 4.53 -0.08
N CYS A 10 -0.42 3.27 -0.17
CA CYS A 10 -0.59 2.29 0.92
C CYS A 10 0.05 2.76 2.23
N VAL A 11 1.22 3.40 2.12
CA VAL A 11 1.95 3.94 3.28
C VAL A 11 1.26 5.16 3.86
N SER A 12 0.68 5.99 3.02
CA SER A 12 -0.09 7.14 3.47
C SER A 12 -1.24 6.75 4.38
N TRP A 13 -1.89 5.62 4.12
CA TRP A 13 -2.99 5.13 4.93
C TRP A 13 -2.56 4.68 6.31
N ILE A 14 -1.43 3.98 6.46
CA ILE A 14 -0.91 3.64 7.79
C ILE A 14 -0.46 4.89 8.55
N THR A 15 0.05 5.89 7.84
CA THR A 15 0.44 7.16 8.44
C THR A 15 -0.76 7.96 8.92
N VAL A 16 -1.86 7.96 8.15
CA VAL A 16 -3.16 8.51 8.56
C VAL A 16 -3.67 7.83 9.82
N LEU A 17 -3.62 6.49 9.88
CA LEU A 17 -3.95 5.76 11.11
C LEU A 17 -3.04 6.23 12.25
N GLY A 18 -1.75 6.41 12.01
CA GLY A 18 -0.79 6.79 13.04
C GLY A 18 -1.01 8.18 13.63
N THR A 19 -1.41 9.15 12.82
CA THR A 19 -1.72 10.51 13.29
C THR A 19 -3.07 10.60 13.99
N THR A 20 -4.04 9.79 13.57
CA THR A 20 -5.43 9.89 14.05
C THR A 20 -5.76 8.95 15.21
N THR A 21 -4.95 7.93 15.48
CA THR A 21 -5.24 6.94 16.53
C THR A 21 -5.31 7.55 17.93
N ALA A 22 -4.39 8.46 18.27
CA ALA A 22 -4.42 9.11 19.57
C ALA A 22 -5.61 10.07 19.72
N SER A 23 -5.97 10.81 18.66
CA SER A 23 -7.09 11.75 18.70
C SER A 23 -8.46 11.05 18.68
N ILE A 24 -8.57 9.90 17.99
CA ILE A 24 -9.83 9.18 17.83
C ILE A 24 -10.08 8.21 19.00
N LEU A 25 -9.08 7.39 19.37
CA LEU A 25 -9.25 6.36 20.41
C LEU A 25 -8.88 6.85 21.81
N GLY A 26 -8.08 7.90 21.93
CA GLY A 26 -7.74 8.51 23.22
C GLY A 26 -8.84 9.40 23.80
N LEU A 27 -9.77 9.88 22.96
CA LEU A 27 -10.89 10.72 23.38
C LEU A 27 -12.19 9.90 23.54
N SER A 28 -13.22 10.53 24.11
CA SER A 28 -14.57 9.95 24.18
C SER A 28 -15.06 9.59 22.77
N PRO A 29 -15.63 8.39 22.53
CA PRO A 29 -16.27 7.46 23.47
C PRO A 29 -15.39 6.32 24.02
N TYR A 30 -14.12 6.20 23.58
CA TYR A 30 -13.29 5.03 23.93
C TYR A 30 -12.42 5.23 25.17
N ASN A 31 -11.92 6.46 25.39
CA ASN A 31 -11.05 6.83 26.52
C ASN A 31 -9.93 5.79 26.76
N VAL A 32 -9.28 5.31 25.69
CA VAL A 32 -8.21 4.32 25.78
C VAL A 32 -7.01 4.96 26.48
N SER A 33 -6.45 4.27 27.50
CA SER A 33 -5.25 4.76 28.19
C SER A 33 -4.06 4.87 27.25
N ASN A 34 -3.11 5.76 27.54
CA ASN A 34 -1.91 5.94 26.72
C ASN A 34 -1.10 4.63 26.56
N GLU A 35 -1.10 3.79 27.59
CA GLU A 35 -0.49 2.46 27.56
C GLU A 35 -1.18 1.53 26.55
N ALA A 36 -2.52 1.53 26.55
CA ALA A 36 -3.33 0.73 25.64
C ALA A 36 -3.27 1.25 24.19
N LEU A 37 -3.10 2.55 23.97
CA LEU A 37 -2.84 3.11 22.63
C LEU A 37 -1.56 2.54 22.01
N GLY A 38 -0.52 2.30 22.81
CA GLY A 38 0.69 1.61 22.36
C GLY A 38 0.42 0.15 21.96
N LEU A 39 -0.39 -0.56 22.74
CA LEU A 39 -0.76 -1.96 22.49
C LEU A 39 -1.60 -2.16 21.22
N ILE A 40 -2.41 -1.17 20.83
CA ILE A 40 -3.23 -1.23 19.61
C ILE A 40 -2.39 -1.41 18.34
N TRP A 41 -1.14 -0.93 18.33
CA TRP A 41 -0.21 -1.13 17.22
C TRP A 41 0.23 -2.58 17.01
N LEU A 42 -0.02 -3.47 17.97
CA LEU A 42 0.14 -4.91 17.77
C LEU A 42 -0.79 -5.43 16.67
N SER A 43 -1.94 -4.79 16.43
CA SER A 43 -2.85 -5.23 15.38
C SER A 43 -2.25 -5.08 13.97
N PRO A 44 -1.77 -3.88 13.54
CA PRO A 44 -1.00 -3.74 12.31
C PRO A 44 0.22 -4.67 12.23
N LEU A 45 0.92 -4.90 13.35
CA LEU A 45 2.06 -5.83 13.40
C LEU A 45 1.63 -7.27 13.06
N ILE A 46 0.57 -7.76 13.70
CA ILE A 46 0.01 -9.09 13.45
C ILE A 46 -0.47 -9.20 12.01
N GLY A 47 -1.24 -8.20 11.53
CA GLY A 47 -1.67 -8.12 10.13
C GLY A 47 -0.49 -8.16 9.16
N GLY A 48 0.59 -7.44 9.48
CA GLY A 48 1.82 -7.43 8.72
C GLY A 48 2.51 -8.79 8.65
N LEU A 49 2.60 -9.51 9.78
CA LEU A 49 3.17 -10.86 9.86
C LEU A 49 2.39 -11.85 9.00
N PHE A 50 1.05 -11.85 9.11
CA PHE A 50 0.20 -12.65 8.23
C PHE A 50 0.37 -12.26 6.77
N GLY A 51 0.48 -10.96 6.47
CA GLY A 51 0.70 -10.45 5.13
C GLY A 51 1.99 -11.00 4.52
N THR A 52 3.11 -10.95 5.24
CA THR A 52 4.38 -11.49 4.76
C THR A 52 4.33 -13.01 4.55
N LEU A 53 3.76 -13.75 5.51
CA LEU A 53 3.66 -15.21 5.44
C LEU A 53 2.76 -15.68 4.29
N MET A 54 1.66 -14.95 4.02
CA MET A 54 0.73 -15.29 2.95
C MET A 54 1.20 -14.75 1.59
N ALA A 55 1.83 -13.57 1.55
CA ALA A 55 2.20 -12.90 0.31
C ALA A 55 3.08 -13.76 -0.58
N GLY A 56 4.13 -14.39 -0.05
CA GLY A 56 5.04 -15.22 -0.85
C GLY A 56 4.34 -16.41 -1.52
N PRO A 57 3.84 -17.39 -0.74
CA PRO A 57 3.22 -18.60 -1.29
C PRO A 57 1.97 -18.32 -2.12
N PHE A 58 1.16 -17.33 -1.73
CA PHE A 58 -0.06 -16.99 -2.45
C PHE A 58 0.25 -16.34 -3.80
N ASN A 59 1.20 -15.40 -3.82
CA ASN A 59 1.64 -14.75 -5.05
C ASN A 59 2.26 -15.76 -6.02
N ASP A 60 3.15 -16.63 -5.55
CA ASP A 60 3.80 -17.61 -6.42
C ASP A 60 2.80 -18.64 -6.97
N LYS A 61 1.84 -19.09 -6.16
CA LYS A 61 0.75 -19.96 -6.64
C LYS A 61 -0.12 -19.26 -7.69
N LEU A 62 -0.46 -17.98 -7.48
CA LEU A 62 -1.26 -17.22 -8.42
C LEU A 62 -0.53 -17.02 -9.75
N VAL A 63 0.75 -16.67 -9.70
CA VAL A 63 1.62 -16.52 -10.88
C VAL A 63 1.71 -17.84 -11.63
N LEU A 64 1.96 -18.96 -10.95
CA LEU A 64 2.04 -20.27 -11.58
C LEU A 64 0.71 -20.69 -12.21
N PHE A 65 -0.42 -20.39 -11.56
CA PHE A 65 -1.75 -20.65 -12.10
C PHE A 65 -2.01 -19.84 -13.37
N LEU A 66 -1.72 -18.54 -13.36
CA LEU A 66 -1.89 -17.66 -14.53
C LEU A 66 -0.91 -18.02 -15.66
N THR A 67 0.33 -18.38 -15.34
CA THR A 67 1.35 -18.82 -16.31
C THR A 67 0.92 -20.12 -17.02
N ARG A 68 0.37 -21.09 -16.28
CA ARG A 68 -0.18 -22.33 -16.87
C ARG A 68 -1.35 -22.05 -17.80
N ARG A 69 -2.15 -21.03 -17.50
CA ARG A 69 -3.28 -20.61 -18.34
C ARG A 69 -2.86 -19.79 -19.55
N ASN A 70 -1.70 -19.13 -19.50
CA ASN A 70 -1.16 -18.30 -20.58
C ASN A 70 -0.09 -19.03 -21.43
N LEU A 71 -0.32 -20.30 -21.74
CA LEU A 71 0.55 -21.11 -22.61
C LEU A 71 2.01 -21.23 -22.11
N GLY A 72 2.27 -21.05 -20.81
CA GLY A 72 3.59 -21.17 -20.20
C GLY A 72 4.44 -19.89 -20.22
N TRP A 73 3.91 -18.77 -20.71
CA TRP A 73 4.62 -17.49 -20.70
C TRP A 73 4.46 -16.79 -19.36
N LEU A 74 5.56 -16.65 -18.62
CA LEU A 74 5.57 -15.98 -17.32
C LEU A 74 5.64 -14.47 -17.53
N GLU A 75 4.54 -13.80 -17.23
CA GLU A 75 4.44 -12.35 -17.27
C GLU A 75 4.52 -11.79 -15.84
N PRO A 76 5.43 -10.85 -15.54
CA PRO A 76 5.51 -10.21 -14.22
C PRO A 76 4.17 -9.55 -13.81
N GLU A 77 3.33 -9.21 -14.77
CA GLU A 77 1.97 -8.67 -14.63
C GLU A 77 1.01 -9.60 -13.87
N PHE A 78 1.26 -10.91 -13.84
CA PHE A 78 0.42 -11.87 -13.12
C PHE A 78 0.44 -11.68 -11.60
N ARG A 79 1.54 -11.16 -11.05
CA ARG A 79 1.65 -10.83 -9.62
C ARG A 79 0.66 -9.74 -9.21
N LEU A 80 0.23 -8.90 -10.16
CA LEU A 80 -0.51 -7.68 -9.88
C LEU A 80 -2.03 -7.88 -9.78
N TRP A 81 -2.53 -9.08 -10.14
CA TRP A 81 -3.89 -9.49 -9.80
C TRP A 81 -4.15 -9.54 -8.30
N VAL A 82 -3.10 -9.64 -7.46
CA VAL A 82 -3.21 -9.60 -6.01
C VAL A 82 -3.56 -8.18 -5.51
N PHE A 83 -3.28 -7.12 -6.26
CA PHE A 83 -3.61 -5.75 -5.84
C PHE A 83 -5.12 -5.47 -5.83
N ILE A 84 -5.89 -6.11 -6.71
CA ILE A 84 -7.34 -5.95 -6.77
C ILE A 84 -8.02 -6.39 -5.46
N PRO A 85 -7.88 -7.65 -4.97
CA PRO A 85 -8.47 -8.07 -3.70
C PRO A 85 -7.89 -7.28 -2.51
N MET A 86 -6.62 -6.86 -2.59
CA MET A 86 -6.01 -6.01 -1.57
C MET A 86 -6.62 -4.61 -1.50
N ALA A 87 -7.03 -4.04 -2.64
CA ALA A 87 -7.72 -2.75 -2.69
C ALA A 87 -9.01 -2.79 -1.84
N PHE A 88 -9.78 -3.86 -1.95
CA PHE A 88 -11.00 -4.06 -1.16
C PHE A 88 -10.69 -4.26 0.32
N LEU A 89 -9.69 -5.07 0.66
CA LEU A 89 -9.31 -5.32 2.06
C LEU A 89 -8.81 -4.05 2.75
N MET A 90 -7.94 -3.30 2.09
CA MET A 90 -7.33 -2.08 2.65
C MET A 90 -8.36 -0.95 2.76
N SER A 91 -9.19 -0.78 1.72
CA SER A 91 -10.29 0.21 1.74
C SER A 91 -11.34 -0.15 2.79
N GLY A 92 -11.70 -1.44 2.89
CA GLY A 92 -12.58 -1.94 3.95
C GLY A 92 -12.00 -1.74 5.34
N GLY A 93 -10.69 -1.91 5.53
CA GLY A 93 -10.01 -1.64 6.79
C GLY A 93 -10.03 -0.16 7.19
N LEU A 94 -9.80 0.75 6.24
CA LEU A 94 -9.91 2.20 6.42
C LEU A 94 -11.34 2.62 6.76
N LEU A 95 -12.33 2.07 6.06
CA LEU A 95 -13.74 2.31 6.33
C LEU A 95 -14.13 1.82 7.73
N LEU A 96 -13.71 0.60 8.09
CA LEU A 96 -13.97 0.02 9.40
C LEU A 96 -13.33 0.82 10.53
N TYR A 97 -12.16 1.41 10.29
CA TYR A 97 -11.52 2.31 11.24
C TYR A 97 -12.29 3.62 11.41
N GLY A 98 -12.52 4.35 10.30
CA GLY A 98 -13.11 5.69 10.37
C GLY A 98 -14.61 5.71 10.67
N VAL A 99 -15.39 4.93 9.92
CA VAL A 99 -16.84 4.80 10.15
C VAL A 99 -17.10 4.03 11.45
N GLY A 100 -16.22 3.09 11.80
CA GLY A 100 -16.26 2.40 13.08
C GLY A 100 -16.11 3.36 14.26
N ALA A 101 -15.10 4.22 14.20
CA ALA A 101 -14.88 5.24 15.20
C ALA A 101 -16.02 6.26 15.28
N ALA A 102 -16.55 6.72 14.13
CA ALA A 102 -17.64 7.68 14.09
C ALA A 102 -18.95 7.14 14.70
N ASN A 103 -19.25 5.85 14.51
CA ASN A 103 -20.45 5.21 15.04
C ASN A 103 -20.28 4.63 16.46
N SER A 104 -19.17 4.96 17.15
CA SER A 104 -18.89 4.45 18.50
C SER A 104 -18.95 2.90 18.60
N LEU A 105 -18.56 2.19 17.53
CA LEU A 105 -18.47 0.73 17.53
C LEU A 105 -17.49 0.25 18.60
N PRO A 106 -17.54 -1.00 19.11
CA PRO A 106 -16.56 -1.48 20.07
C PRO A 106 -15.13 -1.26 19.58
N TRP A 107 -14.19 -0.94 20.48
CA TRP A 107 -12.79 -0.63 20.16
C TRP A 107 -12.12 -1.69 19.26
N ILE A 108 -12.59 -2.94 19.34
CA ILE A 108 -12.15 -4.06 18.52
C ILE A 108 -12.34 -3.79 17.02
N GLY A 109 -13.44 -3.13 16.61
CA GLY A 109 -13.73 -2.84 15.21
C GLY A 109 -12.63 -2.01 14.54
N PRO A 110 -12.34 -0.80 15.04
CA PRO A 110 -11.23 0.02 14.55
C PRO A 110 -9.88 -0.71 14.61
N VAL A 111 -9.60 -1.46 15.70
CA VAL A 111 -8.35 -2.21 15.84
C VAL A 111 -8.20 -3.29 14.77
N VAL A 112 -9.26 -4.01 14.43
CA VAL A 112 -9.27 -4.98 13.32
C VAL A 112 -9.05 -4.27 11.98
N GLY A 113 -9.66 -3.09 11.78
CA GLY A 113 -9.42 -2.25 10.60
C GLY A 113 -7.95 -1.88 10.43
N MET A 114 -7.27 -1.50 11.52
CA MET A 114 -5.82 -1.21 11.50
C MET A 114 -4.99 -2.45 11.13
N GLY A 115 -5.39 -3.63 11.58
CA GLY A 115 -4.75 -4.90 11.21
C GLY A 115 -4.89 -5.22 9.73
N LEU A 116 -6.07 -4.99 9.14
CA LEU A 116 -6.32 -5.17 7.71
C LEU A 116 -5.47 -4.22 6.85
N VAL A 117 -5.33 -2.96 7.28
CA VAL A 117 -4.45 -1.99 6.61
C VAL A 117 -2.98 -2.41 6.72
N GLY A 118 -2.54 -2.90 7.89
CA GLY A 118 -1.19 -3.44 8.07
C GLY A 118 -0.89 -4.64 7.16
N PHE A 119 -1.86 -5.55 7.02
CA PHE A 119 -1.78 -6.68 6.09
C PHE A 119 -1.67 -6.22 4.63
N GLY A 120 -2.53 -5.29 4.19
CA GLY A 120 -2.51 -4.76 2.83
C GLY A 120 -1.18 -4.07 2.49
N LEU A 121 -0.64 -3.32 3.44
CA LEU A 121 0.65 -2.64 3.28
C LEU A 121 1.81 -3.62 3.07
N THR A 122 1.92 -4.67 3.88
CA THR A 122 3.04 -5.62 3.76
C THR A 122 2.98 -6.40 2.45
N VAL A 123 1.78 -6.79 2.00
CA VAL A 123 1.63 -7.44 0.70
C VAL A 123 1.98 -6.48 -0.44
N ALA A 124 1.48 -5.24 -0.41
CA ALA A 124 1.80 -4.23 -1.41
C ALA A 124 3.31 -3.94 -1.47
N ALA A 125 3.98 -3.88 -0.32
CA ALA A 125 5.43 -3.70 -0.22
C ALA A 125 6.19 -4.85 -0.91
N ALA A 126 5.83 -6.09 -0.57
CA ALA A 126 6.49 -7.28 -1.10
C ALA A 126 6.34 -7.38 -2.63
N LEU A 127 5.13 -7.14 -3.14
CA LEU A 127 4.84 -7.18 -4.58
C LEU A 127 5.55 -6.07 -5.34
N THR A 128 5.54 -4.84 -4.79
CA THR A 128 6.21 -3.69 -5.38
C THR A 128 7.71 -3.92 -5.50
N MET A 129 8.36 -4.39 -4.42
CA MET A 129 9.79 -4.65 -4.41
C MET A 129 10.17 -5.76 -5.39
N ALA A 130 9.43 -6.88 -5.37
CA ALA A 130 9.66 -7.98 -6.31
C ALA A 130 9.52 -7.51 -7.77
N TYR A 131 8.52 -6.69 -8.07
CA TYR A 131 8.30 -6.14 -9.41
C TYR A 131 9.44 -5.20 -9.86
N VAL A 132 9.94 -4.33 -8.98
CA VAL A 132 11.04 -3.42 -9.31
C VAL A 132 12.32 -4.20 -9.62
N VAL A 133 12.65 -5.20 -8.80
CA VAL A 133 13.81 -6.08 -9.01
C VAL A 133 13.67 -6.88 -10.31
N ASP A 134 12.48 -7.42 -10.61
CA ASP A 134 12.22 -8.16 -11.85
C ASP A 134 12.30 -7.27 -13.11
N CYS A 135 11.97 -5.98 -12.99
CA CYS A 135 11.95 -5.04 -14.11
C CYS A 135 13.30 -4.34 -14.39
N TYR A 136 14.10 -4.08 -13.36
CA TYR A 136 15.29 -3.22 -13.42
C TYR A 136 16.53 -3.91 -12.81
N LYS A 137 16.90 -5.09 -13.32
CA LYS A 137 17.98 -5.91 -12.73
C LYS A 137 19.36 -5.24 -12.64
N GLU A 138 19.69 -4.29 -13.52
CA GLU A 138 21.00 -3.60 -13.52
C GLU A 138 20.99 -2.25 -12.78
N VAL A 139 19.80 -1.73 -12.44
CA VAL A 139 19.62 -0.40 -11.80
C VAL A 139 18.62 -0.53 -10.63
N ASP A 140 18.64 -1.68 -9.95
CA ASP A 140 17.67 -2.07 -8.94
C ASP A 140 17.75 -1.18 -7.71
N GLY A 141 18.97 -0.88 -7.23
CA GLY A 141 19.21 -0.02 -6.08
C GLY A 141 18.66 1.40 -6.24
N GLU A 142 18.98 2.07 -7.35
CA GLU A 142 18.52 3.45 -7.62
C GLU A 142 17.00 3.50 -7.87
N ALA A 143 16.46 2.49 -8.54
CA ALA A 143 15.01 2.38 -8.77
C ALA A 143 14.24 2.20 -7.46
N ILE A 144 14.73 1.33 -6.56
CA ILE A 144 14.17 1.13 -5.22
C ILE A 144 14.28 2.41 -4.40
N ALA A 145 15.43 3.09 -4.41
CA ALA A 145 15.61 4.34 -3.68
C ALA A 145 14.62 5.43 -4.14
N THR A 146 14.42 5.57 -5.45
CA THR A 146 13.44 6.51 -6.02
C THR A 146 12.01 6.19 -5.59
N VAL A 147 11.65 4.89 -5.58
CA VAL A 147 10.34 4.42 -5.09
C VAL A 147 10.14 4.76 -3.61
N ILE A 148 11.17 4.57 -2.78
CA ILE A 148 11.13 4.89 -1.36
C ILE A 148 11.01 6.41 -1.13
N LEU A 149 11.73 7.23 -1.91
CA LEU A 149 11.61 8.68 -1.84
C LEU A 149 10.19 9.17 -2.13
N ILE A 150 9.60 8.73 -3.24
CA ILE A 150 8.21 9.07 -3.61
C ILE A 150 7.26 8.65 -2.49
N ARG A 151 7.43 7.42 -1.98
CA ARG A 151 6.64 6.87 -0.89
C ARG A 151 6.67 7.74 0.37
N ASN A 152 7.86 8.20 0.78
CA ASN A 152 8.00 9.05 1.96
C ASN A 152 7.44 10.46 1.75
N ILE A 153 7.56 11.02 0.55
CA ILE A 153 6.99 12.34 0.22
C ILE A 153 5.46 12.30 0.34
N ILE A 154 4.81 11.29 -0.24
CA ILE A 154 3.35 11.14 -0.17
C ILE A 154 2.91 10.89 1.27
N GLY A 155 3.61 10.00 1.98
CA GLY A 155 3.35 9.74 3.41
C GLY A 155 3.44 11.01 4.25
N CYS A 156 4.49 11.82 4.05
CA CYS A 156 4.69 13.09 4.71
C CYS A 156 3.55 14.09 4.41
N ALA A 157 3.21 14.27 3.13
CA ALA A 157 2.12 15.16 2.72
C ALA A 157 0.80 14.78 3.40
N MET A 158 0.51 13.48 3.50
CA MET A 158 -0.70 12.98 4.15
C MET A 158 -0.68 13.15 5.68
N THR A 159 0.47 12.97 6.34
CA THR A 159 0.63 13.25 7.79
C THR A 159 0.19 14.66 8.13
N PHE A 160 0.63 15.65 7.36
CA PHE A 160 0.34 17.06 7.60
C PHE A 160 -1.03 17.48 7.09
N GLY A 161 -1.52 16.84 6.02
CA GLY A 161 -2.80 17.16 5.39
C GLY A 161 -4.04 16.58 6.08
N ILE A 162 -3.90 15.49 6.84
CA ILE A 162 -5.08 14.77 7.36
C ILE A 162 -5.78 15.50 8.51
N GLN A 163 -5.04 16.15 9.41
CA GLN A 163 -5.66 16.82 10.57
C GLN A 163 -6.53 18.01 10.14
N PRO A 164 -6.06 18.95 9.28
CA PRO A 164 -6.91 20.03 8.75
C PRO A 164 -8.09 19.51 7.94
N TRP A 165 -7.94 18.35 7.29
CA TRP A 165 -9.02 17.72 6.55
C TRP A 165 -10.11 17.18 7.49
N ILE A 166 -9.72 16.54 8.59
CA ILE A 166 -10.65 16.09 9.63
C ILE A 166 -11.33 17.29 10.31
N ASP A 167 -10.59 18.35 10.60
CA ASP A 167 -11.13 19.54 11.27
C ASP A 167 -12.18 20.27 10.41
N SER A 168 -12.09 20.17 9.09
CA SER A 168 -13.01 20.84 8.15
C SER A 168 -14.23 20.00 7.75
N MET A 169 -14.08 18.68 7.60
CA MET A 169 -15.14 17.78 7.11
C MET A 169 -15.70 16.83 8.18
N GLY A 170 -14.99 16.66 9.30
CA GLY A 170 -15.31 15.67 10.32
C GLY A 170 -14.76 14.28 10.00
N VAL A 171 -14.57 13.48 11.06
CA VAL A 171 -13.90 12.16 10.99
C VAL A 171 -14.60 11.22 10.01
N GLN A 172 -15.93 11.12 10.06
CA GLN A 172 -16.67 10.16 9.24
C GLN A 172 -16.50 10.41 7.75
N ASP A 173 -16.75 11.65 7.30
CA ASP A 173 -16.72 12.00 5.88
C ASP A 173 -15.30 11.98 5.33
N THR A 174 -14.30 12.41 6.12
CA THR A 174 -12.88 12.29 5.73
C THR A 174 -12.49 10.84 5.50
N PHE A 175 -12.84 9.92 6.39
CA PHE A 175 -12.47 8.51 6.23
C PHE A 175 -13.25 7.79 5.12
N ILE A 176 -14.49 8.19 4.83
CA ILE A 176 -15.24 7.70 3.65
C ILE A 176 -14.53 8.13 2.37
N LEU A 177 -14.12 9.41 2.27
CA LEU A 177 -13.36 9.91 1.13
C LEU A 177 -12.00 9.24 1.00
N VAL A 178 -11.27 9.07 2.09
CA VAL A 178 -9.98 8.36 2.11
C VAL A 178 -10.15 6.90 1.69
N CYS A 179 -11.21 6.22 2.13
CA CYS A 179 -11.54 4.88 1.67
C CYS A 179 -11.78 4.84 0.16
N PHE A 180 -12.59 5.75 -0.37
CA PHE A 180 -12.86 5.81 -1.80
C PHE A 180 -11.60 6.15 -2.61
N LEU A 181 -10.80 7.09 -2.12
CA LEU A 181 -9.53 7.48 -2.74
C LEU A 181 -8.53 6.32 -2.74
N SER A 182 -8.42 5.60 -1.62
CA SER A 182 -7.62 4.38 -1.50
C SER A 182 -8.04 3.34 -2.53
N PHE A 183 -9.34 3.07 -2.63
CA PHE A 183 -9.89 2.12 -3.59
C PHE A 183 -9.57 2.52 -5.04
N VAL A 184 -9.84 3.77 -5.40
CA VAL A 184 -9.60 4.29 -6.75
C VAL A 184 -8.12 4.25 -7.09
N ILE A 185 -7.23 4.68 -6.18
CA ILE A 185 -5.78 4.68 -6.45
C ILE A 185 -5.27 3.26 -6.63
N THR A 186 -5.64 2.30 -5.77
CA THR A 186 -5.16 0.92 -5.87
C THR A 186 -5.74 0.19 -7.09
N VAL A 187 -7.03 0.39 -7.41
CA VAL A 187 -7.64 -0.17 -8.63
C VAL A 187 -7.05 0.47 -9.88
N PHE A 188 -6.86 1.78 -9.89
CA PHE A 188 -6.26 2.49 -11.02
C PHE A 188 -4.80 2.09 -11.21
N ALA A 189 -4.03 1.93 -10.13
CA ALA A 189 -2.69 1.39 -10.20
C ALA A 189 -2.72 0.01 -10.86
N GLY A 190 -3.55 -0.92 -10.34
CA GLY A 190 -3.74 -2.26 -10.92
C GLY A 190 -4.17 -2.26 -12.39
N ALA A 191 -5.02 -1.31 -12.81
CA ALA A 191 -5.46 -1.17 -14.20
C ALA A 191 -4.36 -0.62 -15.12
N PHE A 192 -3.59 0.37 -14.66
CA PHE A 192 -2.51 0.99 -15.44
C PHE A 192 -1.36 -0.01 -15.70
N ILE A 193 -1.25 -1.06 -14.89
CA ILE A 193 -0.31 -2.17 -15.08
C ILE A 193 -0.64 -3.02 -16.32
N ILE A 194 -1.90 -3.10 -16.76
CA ILE A 194 -2.29 -3.73 -18.03
C ILE A 194 -1.67 -2.96 -19.22
N TRP A 195 -1.48 -1.65 -19.07
CA TRP A 195 -0.77 -0.80 -20.03
C TRP A 195 0.73 -0.68 -19.75
N GLY A 196 1.24 -1.29 -18.68
CA GLY A 196 2.64 -1.29 -18.28
C GLY A 196 3.58 -1.80 -19.37
N LYS A 197 3.14 -2.77 -20.19
CA LYS A 197 3.91 -3.25 -21.36
C LYS A 197 4.26 -2.13 -22.35
N LYS A 198 3.35 -1.18 -22.60
CA LYS A 198 3.59 -0.05 -23.49
C LYS A 198 4.58 0.95 -22.88
N PHE A 199 4.47 1.20 -21.57
CA PHE A 199 5.41 2.07 -20.86
C PHE A 199 6.79 1.44 -20.72
N ARG A 200 6.91 0.13 -20.48
CA ARG A 200 8.20 -0.57 -20.41
C ARG A 200 8.98 -0.49 -21.73
N LEU A 201 8.28 -0.55 -22.87
CA LEU A 201 8.89 -0.34 -24.19
C LEU A 201 9.37 1.10 -24.38
N LEU A 202 8.65 2.10 -23.85
CA LEU A 202 9.06 3.51 -23.88
C LEU A 202 10.27 3.79 -22.97
N THR A 203 10.32 3.20 -21.77
CA THR A 203 11.43 3.41 -20.83
C THR A 203 12.68 2.59 -21.19
N LYS A 204 12.56 1.59 -22.08
CA LYS A 204 13.68 0.75 -22.53
C LYS A 204 14.83 1.58 -23.13
N MET A 205 14.53 2.67 -23.84
CA MET A 205 15.55 3.55 -24.41
C MET A 205 16.35 4.30 -23.34
N ALA A 206 15.69 4.81 -22.29
CA ALA A 206 16.36 5.46 -21.17
C ALA A 206 17.18 4.45 -20.34
N TYR A 207 16.64 3.24 -20.13
CA TYR A 207 17.34 2.16 -19.43
C TYR A 207 18.64 1.75 -20.14
N LEU A 208 18.60 1.54 -21.47
CA LEU A 208 19.79 1.17 -22.24
C LEU A 208 20.86 2.28 -22.24
N SER A 209 20.44 3.55 -22.19
CA SER A 209 21.38 4.68 -22.06
C SER A 209 22.08 4.72 -20.70
N ILE A 210 21.38 4.40 -19.61
CA ILE A 210 21.94 4.40 -18.25
C ILE A 210 22.83 3.16 -18.06
N ALA A 211 22.34 1.98 -18.47
CA ALA A 211 23.12 0.74 -18.42
C ALA A 211 24.39 0.83 -19.27
N GLY A 212 24.34 1.43 -20.46
CA GLY A 212 25.52 1.67 -21.30
C GLY A 212 26.56 2.58 -20.66
N ASN A 213 26.14 3.53 -19.80
CA ASN A 213 27.05 4.43 -19.10
C ASN A 213 27.75 3.73 -17.93
N SER A 214 27.08 2.80 -17.24
CA SER A 214 27.68 1.99 -16.17
C SER A 214 28.73 0.97 -16.66
N TYR A 215 28.66 0.55 -17.93
CA TYR A 215 29.68 -0.31 -18.55
C TYR A 215 30.85 0.47 -19.19
N GLY A 216 30.72 1.78 -19.39
CA GLY A 216 31.74 2.64 -19.98
C GLY A 216 32.76 3.23 -19.00
N GLU A 217 32.62 2.97 -17.69
CA GLU A 217 33.52 3.43 -16.63
C GLU A 217 34.53 2.36 -16.13
N ASN A 218 34.70 1.25 -16.84
CA ASN A 218 35.80 0.29 -16.64
C ASN A 218 36.82 0.37 -17.77
#